data_AF-A0AB37M2X9-F1
#
_entry.id   AF-A0AB37M2X9-F1
#
_cell.length_a   1.000
_cell.length_b   1.000
_cell.length_c   1.000
_cell.angle_alpha   90.00
_cell.angle_beta   90.00
_cell.angle_gamma   90.00
#
_symmetry.space_group_name_H-M   'P 1'
#
loop_
_entity.id
_entity.type
_entity.pdbx_description
1 polymer ?
#
loop_
_entity_poly.entity_id
_entity_poly.type
_entity_poly.pdbx_seq_one_letter_code
_entity_poly.pdbx_strand_id
1 'polypeptide(L)'
;MNQKKEILEKLAFIRRHKEFASFGVKEQEVSYNPCLSEEDIKEFEHKHCITLPDDYRTFISEIGNGGFGPGYGLLPLDKAIVDFKLKDKPNISLNEKFPYQDSWNEEWITSFNWDEGYPETEIVDAYISTSHIAGSLQISHFGHGCTFLLVVNGNEKGHIWFDGRADYSGLVPKLKDGQRISFIEWYITFLDMEIENINESLTNSTTA
;
A
#
# COMPACT_ATOMS: atom_id res chain seq x y z
N MET A 1 7.57 0.62 -24.02
CA MET A 1 8.14 -0.60 -23.42
C MET A 1 7.03 -1.21 -22.57
N ASN A 2 6.76 -2.51 -22.65
CA ASN A 2 5.61 -3.12 -21.94
C ASN A 2 5.89 -3.11 -20.42
N GLN A 3 5.12 -2.36 -19.62
CA GLN A 3 5.29 -2.22 -18.16
C GLN A 3 5.34 -3.59 -17.45
N LYS A 4 4.55 -4.56 -17.94
CA LYS A 4 4.61 -5.95 -17.45
C LYS A 4 5.99 -6.57 -17.59
N LYS A 5 6.59 -6.42 -18.78
CA LYS A 5 7.92 -7.00 -19.06
C LYS A 5 8.95 -6.41 -18.11
N GLU A 6 8.91 -5.09 -17.93
CA GLU A 6 9.81 -4.38 -17.01
C GLU A 6 9.69 -4.90 -15.57
N ILE A 7 8.47 -5.01 -15.05
CA ILE A 7 8.23 -5.52 -13.69
C ILE A 7 8.75 -6.96 -13.54
N LEU A 8 8.45 -7.83 -14.49
CA LEU A 8 8.87 -9.22 -14.44
C LEU A 8 10.40 -9.36 -14.51
N GLU A 9 11.09 -8.52 -15.29
CA GLU A 9 12.56 -8.48 -15.37
C GLU A 9 13.17 -8.02 -14.03
N LYS A 10 12.62 -6.96 -13.42
CA LYS A 10 13.05 -6.46 -12.11
C LYS A 10 12.85 -7.51 -11.00
N LEU A 11 11.67 -8.14 -10.96
CA LEU A 11 11.38 -9.22 -10.01
C LEU A 11 12.32 -10.42 -10.19
N ALA A 12 12.59 -10.83 -11.43
CA ALA A 12 13.53 -11.91 -11.72
C ALA A 12 14.98 -11.55 -11.33
N PHE A 13 15.37 -10.29 -11.42
CA PHE A 13 16.65 -9.82 -10.90
C PHE A 13 16.69 -9.90 -9.37
N ILE A 14 15.71 -9.34 -8.66
CA ILE A 14 15.66 -9.35 -7.19
C ILE A 14 15.63 -10.78 -6.66
N ARG A 15 14.82 -11.67 -7.27
CA ARG A 15 14.75 -13.08 -6.87
C ARG A 15 16.11 -13.78 -6.94
N ARG A 16 16.94 -13.46 -7.94
CA ARG A 16 18.26 -14.07 -8.15
C ARG A 16 19.35 -13.57 -7.19
N HIS A 17 19.17 -12.38 -6.62
CA HIS A 17 20.15 -11.71 -5.75
C HIS A 17 19.54 -11.35 -4.39
N LYS A 18 18.53 -12.12 -3.97
CA LYS A 18 17.70 -11.83 -2.80
C LYS A 18 18.54 -11.70 -1.53
N GLU A 19 19.63 -12.46 -1.43
CA GLU A 19 20.59 -12.44 -0.34
C GLU A 19 21.28 -11.08 -0.13
N PHE A 20 21.27 -10.21 -1.14
CA PHE A 20 21.82 -8.85 -1.11
C PHE A 20 20.73 -7.75 -0.97
N ALA A 21 19.46 -8.12 -0.96
CA ALA A 21 18.34 -7.17 -0.85
C ALA A 21 18.22 -6.56 0.56
N SER A 22 17.29 -5.62 0.75
CA SER A 22 16.98 -5.09 2.08
C SER A 22 16.44 -6.17 3.02
N PHE A 23 16.58 -5.97 4.34
CA PHE A 23 16.15 -6.97 5.34
C PHE A 23 14.67 -7.38 5.17
N GLY A 24 13.77 -6.40 4.98
CA GLY A 24 12.35 -6.68 4.77
C GLY A 24 12.06 -7.50 3.51
N VAL A 25 12.86 -7.35 2.45
CA VAL A 25 12.75 -8.14 1.23
C VAL A 25 13.31 -9.55 1.40
N LYS A 26 14.38 -9.73 2.20
CA LYS A 26 14.93 -11.06 2.50
C LYS A 26 13.91 -11.99 3.15
N GLU A 27 13.06 -11.43 4.01
CA GLU A 27 12.01 -12.19 4.71
C GLU A 27 10.78 -12.51 3.83
N GLN A 28 10.65 -11.90 2.66
CA GLN A 28 9.51 -12.11 1.76
C GLN A 28 9.80 -13.11 0.65
N GLU A 29 8.86 -13.97 0.31
CA GLU A 29 8.96 -14.72 -0.94
C GLU A 29 8.76 -13.78 -2.14
N VAL A 30 9.70 -13.79 -3.09
CA VAL A 30 9.56 -13.02 -4.34
C VAL A 30 8.64 -13.79 -5.28
N SER A 31 7.34 -13.81 -4.98
CA SER A 31 6.29 -14.50 -5.73
C SER A 31 5.09 -13.59 -5.96
N TYR A 32 4.16 -14.00 -6.82
CA TYR A 32 2.92 -13.30 -7.09
C TYR A 32 1.78 -14.29 -7.04
N ASN A 33 0.63 -13.83 -6.54
CA ASN A 33 -0.58 -14.63 -6.50
C ASN A 33 -1.16 -14.80 -7.91
N PRO A 34 -2.04 -15.79 -8.14
CA PRO A 34 -2.76 -15.91 -9.40
C PRO A 34 -3.43 -14.59 -9.82
N CYS A 35 -3.37 -14.29 -11.11
CA CYS A 35 -4.07 -13.13 -11.68
C CYS A 35 -5.58 -13.31 -11.59
N LEU A 36 -6.30 -12.19 -11.48
CA LEU A 36 -7.76 -12.16 -11.59
C LEU A 36 -8.20 -12.12 -13.06
N SER A 37 -9.33 -12.77 -13.36
CA SER A 37 -9.96 -12.63 -14.67
C SER A 37 -10.64 -11.27 -14.81
N GLU A 38 -10.92 -10.85 -16.05
CA GLU A 38 -11.68 -9.63 -16.30
C GLU A 38 -13.10 -9.71 -15.72
N GLU A 39 -13.67 -10.91 -15.70
CA GLU A 39 -14.95 -11.22 -15.08
C GLU A 39 -14.92 -11.01 -13.57
N ASP A 40 -13.91 -11.56 -12.87
CA ASP A 40 -13.76 -11.42 -11.42
C ASP A 40 -13.59 -9.94 -11.02
N ILE A 41 -12.79 -9.19 -11.79
CA ILE A 41 -12.58 -7.76 -11.52
C ILE A 41 -13.88 -6.97 -11.73
N LYS A 42 -14.62 -7.26 -12.80
CA LYS A 42 -15.93 -6.60 -13.05
C LYS A 42 -16.95 -6.94 -11.98
N GLU A 43 -16.96 -8.18 -11.50
CA GLU A 43 -17.84 -8.59 -10.40
C GLU A 43 -17.50 -7.81 -9.13
N PHE A 44 -16.21 -7.67 -8.80
CA PHE A 44 -15.76 -6.87 -7.66
C PHE A 44 -16.19 -5.40 -7.79
N GLU A 45 -15.92 -4.77 -8.93
CA GLU A 45 -16.30 -3.38 -9.22
C GLU A 45 -17.81 -3.17 -9.10
N HIS A 46 -18.61 -4.07 -9.68
CA HIS A 46 -20.06 -4.03 -9.60
C HIS A 46 -20.56 -4.21 -8.16
N LYS A 47 -20.04 -5.19 -7.42
CA LYS A 47 -20.41 -5.47 -6.02
C LYS A 47 -20.14 -4.26 -5.12
N HIS A 48 -19.05 -3.55 -5.35
CA HIS A 48 -18.62 -2.43 -4.54
C HIS A 48 -18.99 -1.06 -5.11
N CYS A 49 -19.72 -1.01 -6.24
CA CYS A 49 -20.14 0.22 -6.92
C CYS A 49 -18.99 1.20 -7.21
N ILE A 50 -17.85 0.68 -7.64
CA ILE A 50 -16.65 1.45 -7.98
C ILE A 50 -16.09 1.02 -9.33
N THR A 51 -15.07 1.75 -9.80
CA THR A 51 -14.16 1.29 -10.85
C THR A 51 -12.75 1.36 -10.28
N LEU A 52 -11.95 0.32 -10.48
CA LEU A 52 -10.56 0.33 -10.02
C LEU A 52 -9.73 1.33 -10.87
N PRO A 53 -8.61 1.83 -10.35
CA PRO A 53 -7.61 2.52 -11.15
C PRO A 53 -7.05 1.61 -12.26
N ASP A 54 -6.88 2.14 -13.47
CA ASP A 54 -6.52 1.36 -14.67
C ASP A 54 -5.18 0.62 -14.52
N ASP A 55 -4.21 1.25 -13.86
CA ASP A 55 -2.88 0.69 -13.64
C ASP A 55 -2.90 -0.47 -12.63
N TYR A 56 -3.68 -0.35 -11.56
CA TYR A 56 -3.90 -1.41 -10.59
C TYR A 56 -4.73 -2.57 -11.18
N ARG A 57 -5.76 -2.25 -11.97
CA ARG A 57 -6.54 -3.26 -12.73
C ARG A 57 -5.63 -4.10 -13.61
N THR A 58 -4.77 -3.45 -14.38
CA THR A 58 -3.80 -4.13 -15.26
C THR A 58 -2.82 -4.98 -14.45
N PHE A 59 -2.37 -4.49 -13.29
CA PHE A 59 -1.46 -5.24 -12.43
C PHE A 59 -2.08 -6.54 -11.91
N ILE A 60 -3.31 -6.48 -11.38
CA ILE A 60 -3.96 -7.67 -10.79
C ILE A 60 -4.43 -8.68 -11.85
N SER A 61 -4.64 -8.26 -13.10
CA SER A 61 -5.02 -9.15 -14.21
C SER A 61 -3.82 -9.71 -14.98
N GLU A 62 -2.66 -9.05 -14.96
CA GLU A 62 -1.50 -9.47 -15.76
C GLU A 62 -0.25 -9.88 -14.97
N ILE A 63 -0.10 -9.43 -13.73
CA ILE A 63 1.07 -9.70 -12.86
C ILE A 63 0.66 -10.61 -11.70
N GLY A 64 -0.32 -10.19 -10.90
CA GLY A 64 -0.82 -11.00 -9.80
C GLY A 64 -1.71 -10.25 -8.81
N ASN A 65 -2.65 -10.98 -8.21
CA ASN A 65 -3.55 -10.47 -7.17
C ASN A 65 -2.86 -10.41 -5.79
N GLY A 66 -1.90 -9.51 -5.65
CA GLY A 66 -1.01 -9.43 -4.51
C GLY A 66 0.26 -10.29 -4.65
N GLY A 67 1.04 -10.37 -3.57
CA GLY A 67 2.35 -11.05 -3.54
C GLY A 67 3.48 -10.11 -3.14
N PHE A 68 4.65 -10.30 -3.73
CA PHE A 68 5.85 -9.53 -3.42
C PHE A 68 5.68 -8.04 -3.69
N GLY A 69 6.09 -7.19 -2.75
CA GLY A 69 5.98 -5.75 -2.89
C GLY A 69 6.42 -4.97 -1.65
N PRO A 70 6.12 -3.65 -1.62
CA PRO A 70 6.46 -2.78 -0.50
C PRO A 70 5.90 -3.28 0.83
N GLY A 71 6.58 -2.92 1.93
CA GLY A 71 6.16 -3.34 3.27
C GLY A 71 6.31 -4.86 3.44
N TYR A 72 5.23 -5.53 3.87
CA TYR A 72 5.14 -7.00 3.97
C TYR A 72 4.51 -7.65 2.72
N GLY A 73 4.55 -6.96 1.59
CA GLY A 73 3.96 -7.41 0.34
C GLY A 73 2.56 -6.85 0.10
N LEU A 74 2.07 -7.09 -1.12
CA LEU A 74 0.76 -6.67 -1.59
C LEU A 74 -0.31 -7.68 -1.16
N LEU A 75 -1.40 -7.16 -0.59
CA LEU A 75 -2.57 -7.95 -0.23
C LEU A 75 -3.41 -8.30 -1.47
N PRO A 76 -4.04 -9.49 -1.49
CA PRO A 76 -5.09 -9.80 -2.46
C PRO A 76 -6.26 -8.81 -2.35
N LEU A 77 -6.92 -8.54 -3.47
CA LEU A 77 -8.01 -7.57 -3.59
C LEU A 77 -9.13 -7.78 -2.56
N ASP A 78 -9.52 -9.02 -2.29
CA ASP A 78 -10.57 -9.36 -1.33
C ASP A 78 -10.14 -9.17 0.14
N LYS A 79 -8.84 -9.13 0.41
CA LYS A 79 -8.27 -8.84 1.73
C LYS A 79 -8.02 -7.35 1.92
N ALA A 80 -7.73 -6.64 0.84
CA ALA A 80 -7.44 -5.21 0.87
C ALA A 80 -8.65 -4.34 1.26
N ILE A 81 -9.87 -4.88 1.27
CA ILE A 81 -11.07 -4.18 1.75
C ILE A 81 -11.21 -4.19 3.27
N VAL A 82 -10.45 -5.02 3.99
CA VAL A 82 -10.62 -5.24 5.42
C VAL A 82 -9.65 -4.35 6.19
N ASP A 83 -10.16 -3.52 7.11
CA ASP A 83 -9.29 -2.82 8.05
C ASP A 83 -8.90 -3.74 9.20
N PHE A 84 -7.66 -4.22 9.19
CA PHE A 84 -7.18 -5.13 10.23
C PHE A 84 -6.80 -4.44 11.55
N LYS A 85 -6.71 -3.10 11.58
CA LYS A 85 -6.34 -2.36 12.79
C LYS A 85 -7.42 -2.49 13.86
N LEU A 86 -8.68 -2.56 13.42
CA LEU A 86 -9.86 -2.70 14.27
C LEU A 86 -10.09 -4.17 14.64
N LYS A 87 -10.55 -4.39 15.89
CA LYS A 87 -10.72 -5.72 16.48
C LYS A 87 -11.71 -6.60 15.71
N ASP A 88 -12.79 -6.00 15.22
CA ASP A 88 -13.85 -6.65 14.46
C ASP A 88 -13.54 -6.77 12.96
N LYS A 89 -12.45 -6.16 12.51
CA LYS A 89 -11.95 -6.20 11.12
C LYS A 89 -13.03 -5.83 10.11
N PRO A 90 -13.59 -4.61 10.19
CA PRO A 90 -14.68 -4.20 9.34
C PRO A 90 -14.20 -4.03 7.89
N ASN A 91 -15.13 -4.16 6.95
CA ASN A 91 -14.89 -3.76 5.58
C ASN A 91 -14.91 -2.23 5.45
N ILE A 92 -13.99 -1.70 4.67
CA ILE A 92 -13.93 -0.29 4.28
C ILE A 92 -15.00 -0.05 3.19
N SER A 93 -15.77 1.03 3.35
CA SER A 93 -16.77 1.45 2.36
C SER A 93 -16.08 2.02 1.11
N LEU A 94 -16.01 1.24 0.03
CA LEU A 94 -15.34 1.67 -1.21
C LEU A 94 -16.17 2.66 -2.06
N ASN A 95 -17.49 2.61 -1.97
CA ASN A 95 -18.41 3.45 -2.73
C ASN A 95 -18.53 4.89 -2.16
N GLU A 96 -18.02 5.12 -0.97
CA GLU A 96 -17.85 6.45 -0.40
C GLU A 96 -16.58 7.10 -0.95
N LYS A 97 -16.57 8.43 -1.05
CA LYS A 97 -15.41 9.17 -1.57
C LYS A 97 -14.35 9.27 -0.49
N PHE A 98 -13.10 9.04 -0.86
CA PHE A 98 -11.96 9.35 0.00
C PHE A 98 -12.00 10.83 0.41
N PRO A 99 -11.95 11.14 1.72
CA PRO A 99 -12.33 12.46 2.22
C PRO A 99 -11.25 13.53 2.10
N TYR A 100 -9.99 13.14 1.85
CA TYR A 100 -8.85 14.05 1.90
C TYR A 100 -8.22 14.29 0.52
N GLN A 101 -7.71 15.50 0.34
CA GLN A 101 -6.83 15.87 -0.77
C GLN A 101 -5.45 16.25 -0.28
N ASP A 102 -5.31 16.71 0.96
CA ASP A 102 -4.03 17.02 1.62
C ASP A 102 -3.80 16.09 2.82
N SER A 103 -2.57 16.07 3.35
CA SER A 103 -2.27 15.32 4.57
C SER A 103 -3.27 15.68 5.68
N TRP A 104 -3.74 14.67 6.40
CA TRP A 104 -4.69 14.84 7.48
C TRP A 104 -4.15 14.23 8.76
N ASN A 105 -4.32 14.95 9.87
CA ASN A 105 -4.19 14.41 11.21
C ASN A 105 -5.10 15.20 12.16
N GLU A 106 -5.34 14.68 13.35
CA GLU A 106 -6.15 15.36 14.35
C GLU A 106 -5.34 16.40 15.13
N GLU A 107 -5.96 17.53 15.45
CA GLU A 107 -5.31 18.62 16.20
C GLU A 107 -4.87 18.18 17.60
N TRP A 108 -5.66 17.29 18.21
CA TRP A 108 -5.39 16.78 19.55
C TRP A 108 -4.08 15.97 19.63
N ILE A 109 -3.59 15.37 18.52
CA ILE A 109 -2.31 14.63 18.51
C ILE A 109 -1.17 15.49 19.04
N THR A 110 -1.12 16.75 18.60
CA THR A 110 -0.01 17.68 18.90
C THR A 110 -0.11 18.35 20.26
N SER A 111 -1.31 18.34 20.86
CA SER A 111 -1.57 18.95 22.17
C SER A 111 -1.71 17.93 23.30
N PHE A 112 -1.80 16.64 22.96
CA PHE A 112 -1.88 15.56 23.95
C PHE A 112 -0.55 15.40 24.70
N ASN A 113 -0.63 15.27 26.03
CA ASN A 113 0.55 15.00 26.85
C ASN A 113 0.81 13.48 26.90
N TRP A 114 1.69 13.01 26.02
CA TRP A 114 2.05 11.59 25.90
C TRP A 114 2.80 11.03 27.12
N ASP A 115 3.35 11.90 27.98
CA ASP A 115 3.98 11.46 29.24
C ASP A 115 2.94 11.12 30.32
N GLU A 116 1.71 11.63 30.18
CA GLU A 116 0.63 11.43 31.16
C GLU A 116 -0.25 10.21 30.87
N GLY A 117 -0.10 9.56 29.72
CA GLY A 117 -0.78 8.31 29.42
C GLY A 117 -1.18 8.16 27.95
N TYR A 118 -2.30 7.50 27.73
CA TYR A 118 -2.89 7.27 26.41
C TYR A 118 -4.22 8.04 26.27
N PRO A 119 -4.58 8.46 25.05
CA PRO A 119 -5.87 9.08 24.81
C PRO A 119 -7.03 8.15 25.21
N GLU A 120 -8.17 8.73 25.58
CA GLU A 120 -9.38 7.98 25.89
C GLU A 120 -9.81 7.11 24.69
N THR A 121 -10.42 5.96 24.98
CA THR A 121 -10.73 4.95 23.96
C THR A 121 -11.66 5.53 22.88
N GLU A 122 -12.65 6.33 23.25
CA GLU A 122 -13.59 6.94 22.31
C GLU A 122 -12.88 7.90 21.32
N ILE A 123 -11.82 8.58 21.76
CA ILE A 123 -11.01 9.47 20.91
C ILE A 123 -10.22 8.62 19.91
N VAL A 124 -9.59 7.54 20.38
CA VAL A 124 -8.82 6.61 19.53
C VAL A 124 -9.72 5.90 18.52
N ASP A 125 -10.90 5.43 18.95
CA ASP A 125 -11.87 4.74 18.09
C ASP A 125 -12.37 5.66 16.97
N ALA A 126 -12.65 6.92 17.29
CA ALA A 126 -13.01 7.93 16.29
C ALA A 126 -11.86 8.14 15.29
N TYR A 127 -10.63 8.30 15.79
CA TYR A 127 -9.45 8.55 14.97
C TYR A 127 -9.11 7.40 14.00
N ILE A 128 -9.25 6.16 14.45
CA ILE A 128 -8.95 4.97 13.65
C ILE A 128 -10.12 4.52 12.76
N SER A 129 -11.29 5.15 12.90
CA SER A 129 -12.50 4.85 12.13
C SER A 129 -12.23 4.67 10.63
N THR A 130 -12.90 3.70 10.01
CA THR A 130 -12.80 3.46 8.56
C THR A 130 -13.35 4.62 7.74
N SER A 131 -14.15 5.52 8.33
CA SER A 131 -14.64 6.73 7.65
C SER A 131 -13.52 7.62 7.12
N HIS A 132 -12.35 7.62 7.79
CA HIS A 132 -11.18 8.38 7.35
C HIS A 132 -10.47 7.77 6.13
N ILE A 133 -10.69 6.48 5.87
CA ILE A 133 -10.07 5.74 4.76
C ILE A 133 -11.12 5.17 3.79
N ALA A 134 -12.35 5.66 3.86
CA ALA A 134 -13.40 5.33 2.91
C ALA A 134 -12.94 5.59 1.47
N GLY A 135 -13.43 4.80 0.51
CA GLY A 135 -13.00 4.92 -0.88
C GLY A 135 -11.57 4.46 -1.15
N SER A 136 -10.95 3.69 -0.25
CA SER A 136 -9.59 3.16 -0.44
C SER A 136 -9.45 1.67 -0.08
N LEU A 137 -8.41 1.04 -0.63
CA LEU A 137 -7.98 -0.32 -0.34
C LEU A 137 -6.70 -0.28 0.51
N GLN A 138 -6.63 -1.04 1.61
CA GLN A 138 -5.38 -1.30 2.33
C GLN A 138 -4.56 -2.33 1.53
N ILE A 139 -3.69 -1.88 0.63
CA ILE A 139 -3.00 -2.76 -0.33
C ILE A 139 -1.70 -3.38 0.20
N SER A 140 -1.12 -2.84 1.27
CA SER A 140 0.11 -3.37 1.87
C SER A 140 0.24 -2.96 3.34
N HIS A 141 0.78 -3.87 4.15
CA HIS A 141 1.16 -3.59 5.53
C HIS A 141 2.59 -3.04 5.60
N PHE A 142 2.80 -2.01 6.41
CA PHE A 142 4.13 -1.44 6.68
C PHE A 142 4.64 -1.72 8.11
N GLY A 143 3.88 -2.46 8.92
CA GLY A 143 4.22 -2.77 10.32
C GLY A 143 3.63 -1.76 11.29
N HIS A 144 3.63 -2.10 12.59
CA HIS A 144 3.05 -1.30 13.68
C HIS A 144 1.59 -0.89 13.46
N GLY A 145 0.86 -1.58 12.58
CA GLY A 145 -0.50 -1.23 12.19
C GLY A 145 -0.60 -0.30 10.98
N CYS A 146 0.51 0.31 10.55
CA CYS A 146 0.54 1.23 9.42
C CYS A 146 0.41 0.51 8.07
N THR A 147 -0.20 1.19 7.09
CA THR A 147 -0.53 0.62 5.78
C THR A 147 -0.32 1.59 4.63
N PHE A 148 -0.17 1.04 3.43
CA PHE A 148 -0.38 1.80 2.20
C PHE A 148 -1.81 1.61 1.71
N LEU A 149 -2.43 2.73 1.35
CA LEU A 149 -3.75 2.80 0.78
C LEU A 149 -3.66 3.07 -0.73
N LEU A 150 -4.48 2.39 -1.51
CA LEU A 150 -4.81 2.81 -2.87
C LEU A 150 -6.20 3.42 -2.87
N VAL A 151 -6.31 4.69 -3.23
CA VAL A 151 -7.61 5.35 -3.35
C VAL A 151 -8.30 4.87 -4.64
N VAL A 152 -9.52 4.36 -4.49
CA VAL A 152 -10.33 3.81 -5.60
C VAL A 152 -11.56 4.67 -5.91
N ASN A 153 -11.92 5.61 -5.03
CA ASN A 153 -13.05 6.51 -5.22
C ASN A 153 -12.83 7.86 -4.53
N GLY A 154 -13.20 8.96 -5.21
CA GLY A 154 -12.93 10.34 -4.77
C GLY A 154 -11.92 11.07 -5.65
N ASN A 155 -11.52 12.27 -5.23
CA ASN A 155 -10.63 13.15 -6.01
C ASN A 155 -9.21 12.59 -6.15
N GLU A 156 -8.80 11.75 -5.20
CA GLU A 156 -7.46 11.14 -5.15
C GLU A 156 -7.42 9.76 -5.82
N LYS A 157 -8.47 9.35 -6.54
CA LYS A 157 -8.54 8.03 -7.19
C LYS A 157 -7.29 7.75 -8.03
N GLY A 158 -6.67 6.60 -7.78
CA GLY A 158 -5.45 6.13 -8.45
C GLY A 158 -4.16 6.44 -7.69
N HIS A 159 -4.21 7.25 -6.64
CA HIS A 159 -3.01 7.65 -5.90
C HIS A 159 -2.80 6.84 -4.62
N ILE A 160 -1.52 6.70 -4.25
CA ILE A 160 -1.09 6.02 -3.03
C ILE A 160 -1.06 6.99 -1.86
N TRP A 161 -1.62 6.55 -0.74
CA TRP A 161 -1.57 7.23 0.54
C TRP A 161 -0.92 6.32 1.59
N PHE A 162 -0.28 6.91 2.59
CA PHE A 162 0.19 6.21 3.77
C PHE A 162 -0.80 6.44 4.91
N ASP A 163 -1.26 5.36 5.50
CA ASP A 163 -2.06 5.38 6.72
C ASP A 163 -1.17 5.05 7.91
N GLY A 164 -0.77 6.11 8.59
CA GLY A 164 0.07 6.10 9.78
C GLY A 164 -0.70 6.35 11.07
N ARG A 165 -2.03 6.19 11.05
CA ARG A 165 -2.89 6.45 12.22
C ARG A 165 -2.60 5.50 13.39
N ALA A 166 -2.07 4.30 13.13
CA ALA A 166 -1.65 3.42 14.23
C ALA A 166 -0.51 4.03 15.07
N ASP A 167 0.32 4.88 14.45
CA ASP A 167 1.40 5.64 15.09
C ASP A 167 1.00 7.11 15.36
N TYR A 168 -0.28 7.45 15.30
CA TYR A 168 -0.79 8.83 15.45
C TYR A 168 -0.23 9.85 14.45
N SER A 169 0.29 9.39 13.30
CA SER A 169 0.90 10.24 12.27
C SER A 169 -0.06 10.62 11.13
N GLY A 170 -1.32 10.21 11.23
CA GLY A 170 -2.38 10.58 10.30
C GLY A 170 -2.30 9.89 8.94
N LEU A 171 -2.85 10.56 7.94
CA LEU A 171 -2.90 10.12 6.55
C LEU A 171 -2.08 11.07 5.68
N VAL A 172 -1.18 10.53 4.86
CA VAL A 172 -0.23 11.33 4.07
C VAL A 172 -0.20 10.84 2.63
N PRO A 173 -0.42 11.69 1.61
CA PRO A 173 -0.26 11.29 0.22
C PRO A 173 1.20 10.95 -0.06
N LYS A 174 1.45 9.85 -0.79
CA LYS A 174 2.79 9.54 -1.28
C LYS A 174 3.06 10.36 -2.54
N LEU A 175 4.30 10.84 -2.62
CA LEU A 175 4.74 11.71 -3.70
C LEU A 175 5.97 11.15 -4.40
N LYS A 176 6.06 11.40 -5.70
CA LYS A 176 7.28 11.26 -6.51
C LYS A 176 7.53 12.59 -7.20
N ASP A 177 8.71 13.16 -7.02
CA ASP A 177 9.09 14.46 -7.59
C ASP A 177 8.06 15.58 -7.30
N GLY A 178 7.48 15.55 -6.10
CA GLY A 178 6.47 16.53 -5.64
C GLY A 178 5.06 16.31 -6.17
N GLN A 179 4.82 15.28 -6.99
CA GLN A 179 3.51 14.94 -7.55
C GLN A 179 2.93 13.68 -6.90
N ARG A 180 1.59 13.54 -6.92
CA ARG A 180 0.93 12.31 -6.48
C ARG A 180 1.45 11.12 -7.28
N ILE A 181 1.74 10.03 -6.57
CA ILE A 181 2.25 8.81 -7.19
C ILE A 181 1.11 7.83 -7.44
N SER A 182 1.05 7.29 -8.66
CA SER A 182 0.13 6.20 -9.00
C SER A 182 0.54 4.86 -8.35
N PHE A 183 -0.32 3.85 -8.40
CA PHE A 183 0.03 2.52 -7.90
C PHE A 183 1.24 1.94 -8.63
N ILE A 184 1.27 2.03 -9.96
CA ILE A 184 2.32 1.41 -10.75
C ILE A 184 3.66 2.12 -10.58
N GLU A 185 3.66 3.44 -10.49
CA GLU A 185 4.88 4.22 -10.22
C GLU A 185 5.43 3.91 -8.83
N TRP A 186 4.55 3.79 -7.84
CA TRP A 186 4.93 3.44 -6.47
C TRP A 186 5.54 2.05 -6.39
N TYR A 187 4.93 1.07 -7.06
CA TYR A 187 5.44 -0.29 -7.11
C TYR A 187 6.79 -0.38 -7.82
N ILE A 188 6.94 0.28 -8.99
CA ILE A 188 8.20 0.29 -9.73
C ILE A 188 9.30 1.01 -8.95
N THR A 189 8.99 2.13 -8.30
CA THR A 189 9.97 2.85 -7.46
C THR A 189 10.49 1.96 -6.33
N PHE A 190 9.64 1.13 -5.71
CA PHE A 190 10.11 0.14 -4.75
C PHE A 190 11.07 -0.88 -5.38
N LEU A 191 10.73 -1.43 -6.55
CA LEU A 191 11.61 -2.38 -7.24
C LEU A 191 12.95 -1.75 -7.62
N ASP A 192 12.95 -0.49 -8.05
CA ASP A 192 14.17 0.26 -8.39
C ASP A 192 15.07 0.44 -7.17
N MET A 193 14.51 0.90 -6.04
CA MET A 193 15.25 1.05 -4.79
C MET A 193 15.87 -0.26 -4.32
N GLU A 194 15.15 -1.39 -4.45
CA GLU A 194 15.69 -2.69 -4.05
C GLU A 194 16.80 -3.18 -4.99
N ILE A 195 16.70 -2.90 -6.28
CA ILE A 195 17.78 -3.19 -7.24
C ILE A 195 19.03 -2.35 -6.93
N GLU A 196 18.86 -1.07 -6.59
CA GLU A 196 19.94 -0.19 -6.16
C GLU A 196 20.63 -0.74 -4.91
N ASN A 197 19.87 -1.07 -3.86
CA ASN A 197 20.39 -1.68 -2.63
C ASN A 197 21.20 -2.97 -2.88
N ILE A 198 20.70 -3.83 -3.79
CA ILE A 198 21.38 -5.07 -4.19
C ILE A 198 22.72 -4.73 -4.88
N ASN A 199 22.73 -3.79 -5.83
CA ASN A 199 23.93 -3.43 -6.58
C ASN A 199 25.01 -2.80 -5.69
N GLU A 200 24.61 -1.96 -4.73
CA GLU A 200 25.52 -1.39 -3.72
C GLU A 200 26.14 -2.49 -2.85
N SER A 201 25.32 -3.44 -2.38
CA SER A 201 25.77 -4.56 -1.56
C SER A 201 26.71 -5.51 -2.30
N LEU A 202 26.45 -5.78 -3.59
CA LEU A 202 27.33 -6.56 -4.46
C LEU A 202 28.69 -5.88 -4.66
N THR A 203 28.68 -4.57 -4.89
CA THR A 203 29.91 -3.78 -5.08
C THR A 203 30.79 -3.85 -3.83
N ASN A 204 30.20 -3.61 -2.65
CA ASN A 204 30.90 -3.65 -1.37
C ASN A 204 31.46 -5.05 -1.02
N SER A 205 30.74 -6.11 -1.40
CA SER A 205 31.17 -7.50 -1.16
C SER A 205 32.33 -7.93 -2.06
N THR A 206 32.56 -7.25 -3.19
CA THR A 206 33.64 -7.57 -4.14
C THR A 206 34.92 -6.78 -3.82
N THR A 207 34.81 -5.71 -3.05
CA THR A 207 35.94 -4.85 -2.62
C THR A 207 36.51 -5.21 -1.24
N ALA A 208 35.88 -6.15 -0.51
CA ALA A 208 36.29 -6.65 0.80
C ALA A 208 37.04 -7.98 0.68
#